data_AF-A0A660SNU0-F1
#
_entry.id   AF-A0A660SNU0-F1
#
_cell.length_a   1.000
_cell.length_b   1.000
_cell.length_c   1.000
_cell.angle_alpha   90.00
_cell.angle_beta   90.00
_cell.angle_gamma   90.00
#
_symmetry.space_group_name_H-M   'P 1'
#
loop_
_entity.id
_entity.type
_entity.pdbx_description
1 polymer ?
#
loop_
_entity_poly.entity_id
_entity_poly.type
_entity_poly.pdbx_seq_one_letter_code
_entity_poly.pdbx_strand_id
1 'polypeptide(L)'
;MREEEKLARDVYLYLADFWDHRVFSNIARSEQEHMDQMALLLEAYELADPVVTDPEFGEFTSPLLAGLYRDLTTQGAISLEEAMAVGVAIEILDIDDLEGLIADTDEEAILMIYDNLLKGSQNHLSAFQRQLDRF
;
A
#
# COMPACT_ATOMS: atom_id res chain seq x y z
N MET A 1 6.42 0.64 5.91
CA MET A 1 6.45 1.71 4.88
C MET A 1 7.01 1.31 3.52
N ARG A 2 8.32 1.37 3.18
CA ARG A 2 8.76 1.18 1.77
C ARG A 2 8.23 -0.11 1.09
N GLU A 3 8.32 -1.26 1.76
CA GLU A 3 7.76 -2.52 1.26
C GLU A 3 6.24 -2.66 1.48
N GLU A 4 5.66 -1.81 2.32
CA GLU A 4 4.24 -1.81 2.67
C GLU A 4 3.41 -1.09 1.60
N GLU A 5 3.89 0.06 1.13
CA GLU A 5 3.38 0.70 -0.10
C GLU A 5 3.47 -0.26 -1.30
N LYS A 6 4.56 -1.05 -1.37
CA LYS A 6 4.71 -2.11 -2.38
C LYS A 6 3.66 -3.21 -2.21
N LEU A 7 3.34 -3.61 -0.99
CA LEU A 7 2.29 -4.58 -0.72
C LEU A 7 0.94 -4.05 -1.23
N ALA A 8 0.59 -2.81 -0.90
CA ALA A 8 -0.63 -2.17 -1.39
C ALA A 8 -0.66 -2.14 -2.93
N ARG A 9 0.39 -1.60 -3.55
CA ARG A 9 0.53 -1.54 -5.02
C ARG A 9 0.33 -2.91 -5.67
N ASP A 10 1.08 -3.91 -5.22
CA ASP A 10 1.12 -5.22 -5.86
C ASP A 10 -0.22 -5.96 -5.68
N VAL A 11 -0.85 -5.87 -4.51
CA VAL A 11 -2.20 -6.43 -4.29
C VAL A 11 -3.22 -5.74 -5.19
N TYR A 12 -3.17 -4.41 -5.32
CA TYR A 12 -4.11 -3.68 -6.15
C TYR A 12 -3.89 -3.93 -7.65
N LEU A 13 -2.65 -4.09 -8.10
CA LEU A 13 -2.38 -4.50 -9.49
C LEU A 13 -2.92 -5.91 -9.76
N TYR A 14 -2.73 -6.85 -8.84
CA TYR A 14 -3.29 -8.20 -8.94
C TYR A 14 -4.83 -8.16 -9.04
N LEU A 15 -5.49 -7.43 -8.13
CA LEU A 15 -6.96 -7.35 -8.10
C LEU A 15 -7.53 -6.53 -9.27
N ALA A 16 -6.78 -5.57 -9.80
CA ALA A 16 -7.14 -4.86 -11.01
C ALA A 16 -7.18 -5.80 -12.23
N ASP A 17 -6.17 -6.67 -12.38
CA ASP A 17 -6.14 -7.67 -13.46
C ASP A 17 -7.26 -8.71 -13.28
N PHE A 18 -7.49 -9.15 -12.04
CA PHE A 18 -8.48 -10.19 -11.75
C PHE A 18 -9.94 -9.73 -11.94
N TRP A 19 -10.27 -8.51 -11.51
CA TRP A 19 -11.64 -8.00 -11.50
C TRP A 19 -11.95 -6.93 -12.55
N ASP A 20 -10.96 -6.37 -13.23
CA ASP A 20 -11.08 -5.22 -14.15
C ASP A 20 -11.82 -4.01 -13.52
N HIS A 21 -11.65 -3.81 -12.21
CA HIS A 21 -12.32 -2.72 -11.49
C HIS A 21 -11.38 -1.53 -11.31
N ARG A 22 -11.81 -0.36 -11.83
CA ARG A 22 -10.99 0.87 -11.90
C ARG A 22 -10.47 1.41 -10.56
N VAL A 23 -11.13 1.08 -9.45
CA VAL A 23 -10.67 1.54 -8.13
C VAL A 23 -9.26 1.02 -7.84
N PHE A 24 -8.98 -0.24 -8.16
CA PHE A 24 -7.70 -0.88 -7.90
C PHE A 24 -6.60 -0.27 -8.78
N SER A 25 -6.83 -0.13 -10.08
CA SER A 25 -5.82 0.43 -10.99
C SER A 25 -5.54 1.93 -10.77
N ASN A 26 -6.52 2.68 -10.26
CA ASN A 26 -6.29 4.08 -9.88
C ASN A 26 -5.46 4.18 -8.60
N ILE A 27 -5.79 3.39 -7.58
CA ILE A 27 -5.11 3.43 -6.28
C ILE A 27 -3.70 2.84 -6.39
N ALA A 28 -3.52 1.72 -7.11
CA ALA A 28 -2.19 1.15 -7.40
C ALA A 28 -1.20 2.17 -8.01
N ARG A 29 -1.70 3.13 -8.80
CA ARG A 29 -0.85 4.22 -9.32
C ARG A 29 -0.43 5.20 -8.24
N SER A 30 -1.33 5.50 -7.30
CA SER A 30 -1.02 6.30 -6.12
C SER A 30 0.02 5.60 -5.25
N GLU A 31 -0.12 4.29 -5.04
CA GLU A 31 0.86 3.51 -4.26
C GLU A 31 2.25 3.51 -4.91
N GLN A 32 2.32 3.54 -6.24
CA GLN A 32 3.61 3.74 -6.91
C GLN A 32 4.23 5.10 -6.57
N GLU A 33 3.43 6.17 -6.49
CA GLU A 33 3.93 7.49 -6.10
C GLU A 33 4.38 7.51 -4.63
N HIS A 34 3.66 6.83 -3.72
CA HIS A 34 4.08 6.68 -2.32
C HIS A 34 5.39 5.90 -2.21
N MET A 35 5.49 4.78 -2.92
CA MET A 35 6.71 4.00 -3.07
C MET A 35 7.87 4.90 -3.49
N ASP A 36 7.70 5.68 -4.57
CA ASP A 36 8.76 6.53 -5.11
C ASP A 36 9.21 7.59 -4.08
N GLN A 37 8.29 8.16 -3.30
CA GLN A 37 8.63 9.08 -2.20
C GLN A 37 9.46 8.39 -1.11
N MET A 38 9.11 7.16 -0.74
CA MET A 38 9.90 6.37 0.22
C MET A 38 11.29 6.03 -0.32
N ALA A 39 11.43 5.76 -1.63
CA ALA A 39 12.74 5.52 -2.25
C ALA A 39 13.64 6.77 -2.15
N LEU A 40 13.08 7.96 -2.39
CA LEU A 40 13.82 9.22 -2.26
C LEU A 40 14.32 9.47 -0.84
N LEU A 41 13.53 9.12 0.20
CA LEU A 41 14.01 9.18 1.58
C LEU A 41 15.18 8.22 1.82
N LEU A 42 15.06 6.97 1.36
CA LEU A 42 16.12 5.98 1.54
C LEU A 42 17.42 6.44 0.87
N GLU A 43 17.34 6.99 -0.35
CA GLU A 43 18.47 7.59 -1.04
C GLU A 43 19.07 8.77 -0.27
N ALA A 44 18.24 9.71 0.19
CA ALA A 44 18.68 10.91 0.90
C ALA A 44 19.40 10.60 2.22
N TYR A 45 19.03 9.50 2.88
CA TYR A 45 19.64 9.03 4.13
C TYR A 45 20.71 7.94 3.91
N GLU A 46 21.09 7.66 2.67
CA GLU A 46 22.06 6.62 2.30
C GLU A 46 21.72 5.23 2.86
N LEU A 47 20.43 4.92 2.96
CA LEU A 47 19.90 3.63 3.40
C LEU A 47 19.73 2.69 2.20
N ALA A 48 19.96 1.39 2.44
CA ALA A 48 19.72 0.38 1.41
C ALA A 48 18.22 0.26 1.12
N ASP A 49 17.83 0.33 -0.16
CA ASP A 49 16.44 0.08 -0.56
C ASP A 49 16.14 -1.42 -0.45
N PRO A 50 15.18 -1.86 0.38
CA PRO A 50 14.76 -3.26 0.45
C PRO A 50 14.13 -3.74 -0.86
N VAL A 51 13.65 -2.83 -1.71
CA VAL A 51 13.07 -3.15 -3.03
C VAL A 51 14.19 -3.18 -4.08
N VAL A 52 15.17 -4.07 -3.89
CA VAL A 52 16.39 -4.14 -4.72
C VAL A 52 16.17 -4.77 -6.10
N THR A 53 15.04 -5.46 -6.28
CA THR A 53 14.69 -6.24 -7.48
C THR A 53 13.21 -6.03 -7.83
N ASP A 54 12.86 -4.90 -8.44
CA ASP A 54 11.49 -4.69 -8.97
C ASP A 54 11.40 -5.13 -10.44
N PRO A 55 11.26 -6.45 -10.72
CA PRO A 55 10.45 -6.82 -11.87
C PRO A 55 9.29 -7.79 -11.55
N GLU A 56 9.20 -8.36 -10.34
CA GLU A 56 8.17 -9.36 -10.01
C GLU A 56 7.24 -8.88 -8.88
N PHE A 57 5.95 -8.77 -9.20
CA PHE A 57 4.89 -8.48 -8.23
C PHE A 57 4.79 -9.61 -7.20
N GLY A 58 4.64 -9.25 -5.92
CA GLY A 58 4.47 -10.22 -4.84
C GLY A 58 5.76 -10.71 -4.18
N GLU A 59 6.93 -10.26 -4.63
CA GLU A 59 8.22 -10.56 -4.00
C GLU A 59 8.60 -9.50 -2.96
N PHE A 60 8.97 -9.94 -1.76
CA PHE A 60 9.32 -9.07 -0.62
C PHE A 60 10.53 -9.63 0.13
N THR A 61 11.39 -8.74 0.61
CA THR A 61 12.46 -9.11 1.53
C THR A 61 11.92 -9.44 2.91
N SER A 62 10.83 -8.78 3.35
CA SER A 62 10.08 -9.14 4.55
C SER A 62 9.24 -10.41 4.35
N PRO A 63 9.52 -11.51 5.09
CA PRO A 63 8.72 -12.73 5.01
C PRO A 63 7.27 -12.54 5.45
N LEU A 64 7.03 -11.56 6.35
CA LEU A 64 5.70 -11.19 6.80
C LEU A 64 4.88 -10.60 5.65
N LEU A 65 5.44 -9.62 4.92
CA LEU A 65 4.75 -8.96 3.80
C LEU A 65 4.54 -9.92 2.63
N ALA A 66 5.50 -10.83 2.36
CA ALA A 66 5.29 -11.91 1.40
C ALA A 66 4.14 -12.84 1.80
N GLY A 67 3.94 -13.09 3.10
CA GLY A 67 2.79 -13.81 3.63
C GLY A 67 1.48 -13.07 3.37
N LEU A 68 1.43 -11.81 3.79
CA LEU A 68 0.26 -10.95 3.62
C LEU A 68 -0.14 -10.82 2.15
N TYR A 69 0.80 -10.64 1.23
CA TYR A 69 0.51 -10.57 -0.20
C TYR A 69 -0.27 -11.82 -0.68
N ARG A 70 0.18 -13.02 -0.31
CA ARG A 70 -0.49 -14.27 -0.70
C ARG A 70 -1.87 -14.38 -0.09
N ASP A 71 -2.00 -14.03 1.20
CA ASP A 71 -3.26 -14.15 1.93
C ASP A 71 -4.30 -13.16 1.38
N LEU A 72 -3.90 -11.90 1.18
CA LEU A 72 -4.76 -10.82 0.69
C LEU A 72 -5.18 -11.02 -0.78
N THR A 73 -4.27 -11.45 -1.65
CA THR A 73 -4.64 -11.79 -3.04
C THR A 73 -5.57 -13.00 -3.11
N THR A 74 -5.34 -14.02 -2.26
CA THR A 74 -6.24 -15.18 -2.16
C THR A 74 -7.63 -14.77 -1.68
N GLN A 75 -7.71 -13.94 -0.63
CA GLN A 75 -8.98 -13.44 -0.11
C GLN A 75 -9.70 -12.57 -1.15
N GLY A 76 -9.01 -11.60 -1.74
CA GLY A 76 -9.59 -10.70 -2.72
C GLY A 76 -10.05 -11.38 -4.01
N ALA A 77 -9.56 -12.58 -4.32
CA ALA A 77 -10.02 -13.38 -5.45
C ALA A 77 -11.35 -14.13 -5.19
N ILE A 78 -11.85 -14.18 -3.95
CA ILE A 78 -13.09 -14.88 -3.59
C ILE A 78 -14.31 -14.21 -4.21
N SER A 79 -14.41 -12.89 -4.06
CA SER A 79 -15.50 -12.07 -4.61
C SER A 79 -15.06 -10.61 -4.72
N LEU A 80 -15.78 -9.82 -5.51
CA LEU A 80 -15.50 -8.39 -5.59
C LEU A 80 -15.74 -7.67 -4.25
N GLU A 81 -16.68 -8.15 -3.43
CA GLU A 81 -16.91 -7.65 -2.06
C GLU A 81 -15.67 -7.88 -1.19
N GLU A 82 -15.14 -9.11 -1.19
CA GLU A 82 -13.89 -9.45 -0.47
C GLU A 82 -12.70 -8.65 -1.00
N ALA A 83 -12.64 -8.37 -2.31
CA ALA A 83 -11.60 -7.53 -2.89
C ALA A 83 -11.67 -6.08 -2.37
N MET A 84 -12.87 -5.52 -2.21
CA MET A 84 -13.03 -4.19 -1.60
C MET A 84 -12.69 -4.22 -0.10
N ALA A 85 -13.05 -5.30 0.60
CA ALA A 85 -12.68 -5.49 2.00
C ALA A 85 -11.16 -5.61 2.19
N VAL A 86 -10.45 -6.28 1.29
CA VAL A 86 -8.98 -6.33 1.26
C VAL A 86 -8.39 -4.93 1.09
N GLY A 87 -8.94 -4.11 0.18
CA GLY A 87 -8.54 -2.70 0.05
C GLY A 87 -8.74 -1.93 1.35
N VAL A 88 -9.91 -2.03 1.98
CA VAL A 88 -10.17 -1.41 3.29
C VAL A 88 -9.15 -1.87 4.35
N ALA A 89 -8.84 -3.15 4.41
CA ALA A 89 -7.93 -3.71 5.41
C ALA A 89 -6.48 -3.20 5.25
N ILE A 90 -5.99 -3.13 4.01
CA ILE A 90 -4.66 -2.59 3.70
C ILE A 90 -4.58 -1.13 4.15
N GLU A 91 -5.55 -0.30 3.77
CA GLU A 91 -5.50 1.14 4.11
C GLU A 91 -5.65 1.41 5.60
N ILE A 92 -6.38 0.58 6.35
CA ILE A 92 -6.46 0.71 7.82
C ILE A 92 -5.10 0.40 8.46
N LEU A 93 -4.42 -0.65 7.98
CA LEU A 93 -3.10 -1.02 8.49
C LEU A 93 -2.09 0.08 8.21
N ASP A 94 -2.05 0.56 6.97
CA ASP A 94 -1.11 1.59 6.54
C ASP A 94 -1.30 2.91 7.31
N ILE A 95 -2.56 3.30 7.56
CA ILE A 95 -2.88 4.47 8.41
C ILE A 95 -2.38 4.29 9.85
N ASP A 96 -2.61 3.13 10.47
CA ASP A 96 -2.19 2.86 11.86
C ASP A 96 -0.66 2.89 11.98
N ASP A 97 0.05 2.26 11.03
CA ASP A 97 1.51 2.25 10.99
C ASP A 97 2.08 3.67 10.73
N LEU A 98 1.49 4.45 9.83
CA LEU A 98 1.88 5.85 9.58
C LEU A 98 1.66 6.74 10.79
N GLU A 99 0.51 6.64 11.48
CA GLU A 99 0.23 7.41 12.69
C GLU A 99 1.24 7.10 13.80
N GLY A 100 1.63 5.82 13.96
CA GLY A 100 2.68 5.41 14.87
C GLY A 100 4.05 6.00 14.51
N LEU A 101 4.44 5.91 13.23
CA LEU A 101 5.73 6.42 12.75
C LEU A 101 5.84 7.95 12.83
N ILE A 102 4.75 8.67 12.59
CA ILE A 102 4.68 10.12 12.76
C ILE A 102 4.88 10.49 14.23
N ALA A 103 4.32 9.72 15.17
CA ALA A 103 4.49 9.98 16.59
C ALA A 103 5.91 9.69 17.10
N ASP A 104 6.68 8.86 16.38
CA ASP A 104 8.00 8.37 16.78
C ASP A 104 9.19 9.17 16.19
N THR A 105 8.94 10.24 15.43
CA THR A 105 10.00 11.05 14.81
C THR A 105 9.70 12.55 14.85
N ASP A 106 10.76 13.36 15.00
CA ASP A 106 10.71 14.83 14.88
C ASP A 106 11.39 15.32 13.58
N GLU A 107 11.84 14.41 12.71
CA GLU A 107 12.57 14.75 11.50
C GLU A 107 11.62 15.29 10.41
N GLU A 108 11.67 16.61 10.18
CA GLU A 108 10.72 17.34 9.31
C GLU A 108 10.60 16.75 7.90
N ALA A 109 11.71 16.29 7.32
CA ALA A 109 11.69 15.68 5.98
C ALA A 109 10.92 14.37 5.94
N ILE A 110 11.02 13.56 7.00
CA ILE A 110 10.30 12.28 7.12
C ILE A 110 8.83 12.56 7.41
N LEU A 111 8.52 13.46 8.35
CA LEU A 111 7.16 13.85 8.69
C LEU A 111 6.39 14.37 7.48
N MET A 112 7.02 15.20 6.64
CA MET A 112 6.37 15.73 5.44
C MET A 112 5.92 14.63 4.47
N ILE A 113 6.70 13.56 4.34
CA ILE A 113 6.37 12.44 3.46
C ILE A 113 5.31 11.56 4.12
N TYR A 114 5.47 11.19 5.39
CA TYR A 114 4.47 10.39 6.11
C TYR A 114 3.10 11.09 6.17
N ASP A 115 3.05 12.41 6.39
CA ASP A 115 1.80 13.18 6.35
C ASP A 115 1.13 13.19 4.97
N ASN A 116 1.91 13.05 3.89
CA ASN A 116 1.37 12.97 2.53
C ASN A 116 0.83 11.57 2.23
N LEU A 117 1.59 10.53 2.61
CA LEU A 117 1.16 9.14 2.54
C LEU A 117 -0.15 8.95 3.33
N LEU A 118 -0.19 9.42 4.58
CA LEU A 118 -1.37 9.30 5.46
C LEU A 118 -2.64 9.91 4.83
N LYS A 119 -2.50 11.06 4.18
CA LYS A 119 -3.61 11.67 3.42
C LYS A 119 -4.01 10.84 2.21
N GLY A 120 -3.05 10.24 1.53
CA GLY A 120 -3.27 9.26 0.45
C GLY A 120 -4.11 8.10 0.93
N SER A 121 -3.63 7.38 1.95
CA SER A 121 -4.25 6.18 2.51
C SER A 121 -5.66 6.46 3.05
N GLN A 122 -5.89 7.63 3.68
CA GLN A 122 -7.25 8.06 4.09
C GLN A 122 -8.21 8.26 2.90
N ASN A 123 -7.71 8.78 1.77
CA ASN A 123 -8.51 8.93 0.56
C ASN A 123 -8.80 7.59 -0.10
N HIS A 124 -7.84 6.67 -0.09
CA HIS A 124 -7.98 5.31 -0.60
C HIS A 124 -8.97 4.51 0.25
N LEU A 125 -8.84 4.56 1.58
CA LEU A 125 -9.79 3.95 2.51
C LEU A 125 -11.21 4.40 2.23
N SER A 126 -11.41 5.71 2.11
CA SER A 126 -12.70 6.30 1.77
C SER A 126 -13.20 5.83 0.39
N ALA A 127 -12.31 5.59 -0.57
CA ALA A 127 -12.67 5.09 -1.89
C ALA A 127 -13.11 3.62 -1.86
N PHE A 128 -12.39 2.75 -1.14
CA PHE A 128 -12.75 1.35 -0.98
C PHE A 128 -14.04 1.18 -0.18
N GLN A 129 -14.22 1.90 0.93
CA GLN A 129 -15.46 1.90 1.71
C GLN A 129 -16.68 2.26 0.85
N ARG A 130 -16.58 3.31 0.01
CA ARG A 130 -17.65 3.67 -0.94
C ARG A 130 -17.95 2.61 -2.00
N GLN A 131 -17.00 1.74 -2.33
CA GLN A 131 -17.27 0.60 -3.21
C GLN A 131 -17.89 -0.56 -2.43
N LEU A 132 -17.41 -0.81 -1.21
CA LEU A 132 -17.90 -1.86 -0.33
C LEU A 132 -19.38 -1.64 0.07
N ASP A 133 -19.78 -0.39 0.33
CA ASP A 133 -21.17 -0.01 0.65
C ASP A 133 -22.19 -0.30 -0.48
N ARG A 134 -21.74 -0.78 -1.65
CA ARG A 134 -22.59 -1.12 -2.80
C ARG A 134 -22.99 -2.60 -2.83
N PHE A 135 -22.44 -3.42 -1.94
CA PHE A 135 -22.80 -4.81 -1.73
C PHE A 135 -23.86 -4.91 -0.62
#